data_AF-A0A0B1SR11-F1
#
_entry.id   AF-A0A0B1SR11-F1
#
_cell.length_a   1.000
_cell.length_b   1.000
_cell.length_c   1.000
_cell.angle_alpha   90.00
_cell.angle_beta   90.00
_cell.angle_gamma   90.00
#
_symmetry.space_group_name_H-M   'P 1'
#
loop_
_entity.id
_entity.type
_entity.pdbx_description
1 polymer ?
#
loop_
_entity_poly.entity_id
_entity_poly.type
_entity_poly.pdbx_seq_one_letter_code
_entity_poly.pdbx_strand_id
1 'polypeptide(L)'
;MPENRLVGGSESDPHSWPWVIQLTYRGTHRCGGALIDEEFVITAAHCFARSRNPAMYRVRVGAHRSGSGRGHFIRNISTHSLFNVLWPSSFDVALVRIGPPVKLNETETARTICLPSLPSVAHQMCVVAGEQSIF
;
A
#
# COMPACT_ATOMS: atom_id res chain seq x y z
N MET A 1 -31.10 8.66 3.17
CA MET A 1 -30.41 7.58 3.90
C MET A 1 -29.07 7.38 3.22
N PRO A 2 -27.91 7.67 3.84
CA PRO A 2 -26.65 7.43 3.14
C PRO A 2 -26.34 5.94 3.17
N GLU A 3 -26.22 5.33 1.99
CA GLU A 3 -25.75 3.98 1.82
C GLU A 3 -24.28 3.90 2.23
N ASN A 4 -24.02 3.16 3.31
CA ASN A 4 -22.70 2.77 3.74
C ASN A 4 -22.16 1.76 2.71
N ARG A 5 -21.71 2.23 1.55
CA ARG A 5 -21.52 1.35 0.40
C ARG A 5 -20.13 0.72 0.40
N LEU A 6 -19.95 -0.23 1.32
CA LEU A 6 -18.98 -1.30 1.15
C LEU A 6 -19.60 -2.33 0.18
N VAL A 7 -19.06 -2.46 -1.04
CA VAL A 7 -19.56 -3.49 -1.97
C VAL A 7 -18.91 -4.82 -1.62
N GLY A 8 -19.64 -5.68 -0.91
CA GLY A 8 -19.24 -7.06 -0.59
C GLY A 8 -18.20 -7.23 0.52
N GLY A 9 -17.81 -6.15 1.21
CA GLY A 9 -16.90 -6.18 2.37
C GLY A 9 -17.51 -5.52 3.61
N SER A 10 -16.87 -5.66 4.76
CA SER A 10 -17.20 -4.96 6.01
C SER A 10 -16.08 -3.99 6.40
N GLU A 11 -16.40 -2.98 7.21
CA GLU A 11 -15.36 -2.19 7.87
C GLU A 11 -14.49 -3.13 8.73
N SER A 12 -13.17 -2.96 8.65
CA SER A 12 -12.23 -3.73 9.46
C SER A 12 -12.06 -3.10 10.83
N ASP A 13 -11.83 -3.91 11.86
CA ASP A 13 -11.43 -3.37 13.16
C ASP A 13 -10.19 -2.47 13.03
N PRO A 14 -10.10 -1.39 13.82
CA PRO A 14 -8.95 -0.49 13.77
C PRO A 14 -7.62 -1.24 13.86
N HIS A 15 -6.79 -1.04 12.85
CA HIS A 15 -5.43 -1.60 12.75
C HIS A 15 -5.35 -3.14 12.70
N SER A 16 -6.43 -3.84 12.33
CA SER A 16 -6.40 -5.30 12.13
C SER A 16 -5.46 -5.74 10.98
N TRP A 17 -5.15 -4.82 10.06
CA TRP A 17 -4.25 -5.03 8.92
C TRP A 17 -3.09 -4.01 8.96
N PRO A 18 -2.18 -4.11 9.94
CA PRO A 18 -1.22 -3.06 10.28
C PRO A 18 -0.11 -2.85 9.24
N TRP A 19 -0.01 -3.71 8.23
CA TRP A 19 0.88 -3.55 7.08
C TRP A 19 0.25 -2.78 5.92
N VAL A 20 -1.06 -2.55 5.92
CA VAL A 20 -1.73 -1.81 4.83
C VAL A 20 -1.32 -0.35 4.88
N ILE A 21 -0.87 0.18 3.74
CA ILE A 21 -0.46 1.58 3.62
C ILE A 21 -1.35 2.34 2.65
N GLN A 22 -1.37 3.67 2.80
CA GLN A 22 -1.97 4.59 1.84
C GLN A 22 -0.87 5.27 1.04
N LEU A 23 -0.84 5.06 -0.29
CA LEU A 23 0.00 5.82 -1.21
C LEU A 23 -0.80 6.99 -1.77
N THR A 24 -0.27 8.20 -1.62
CA THR A 24 -0.89 9.43 -2.13
C THR A 24 -0.02 10.05 -3.23
N TYR A 25 -0.67 10.67 -4.21
CA TYR A 25 -0.05 11.48 -5.27
C TYR A 25 -0.60 12.90 -5.17
N ARG A 26 0.29 13.89 -4.96
CA ARG A 26 -0.09 15.30 -4.74
C ARG A 26 -1.18 15.45 -3.65
N GLY A 27 -1.07 14.68 -2.58
CA GLY A 27 -2.00 14.71 -1.44
C GLY A 27 -3.32 13.96 -1.62
N THR A 28 -3.59 13.39 -2.80
CA THR A 28 -4.80 12.59 -3.05
C THR A 28 -4.48 11.10 -2.99
N HIS A 29 -5.39 10.26 -2.47
CA HIS A 29 -5.27 8.80 -2.52
C HIS A 29 -4.96 8.34 -3.96
N ARG A 30 -3.99 7.44 -4.11
CA ARG A 30 -3.57 6.90 -5.41
C ARG A 30 -3.67 5.38 -5.44
N CYS A 31 -3.11 4.71 -4.45
CA CYS A 31 -3.08 3.25 -4.34
C CYS A 31 -2.95 2.81 -2.89
N GLY A 32 -3.19 1.53 -2.64
CA GLY A 32 -2.69 0.84 -1.45
C GLY A 32 -1.28 0.28 -1.64
N GLY A 33 -0.82 -0.46 -0.64
CA GLY A 33 0.42 -1.24 -0.66
C GLY A 33 0.57 -2.00 0.65
N ALA A 34 1.69 -2.71 0.79
CA ALA A 34 2.02 -3.41 2.02
C ALA A 34 3.42 -3.04 2.53
N LEU A 35 3.55 -2.81 3.82
CA LEU A 35 4.83 -2.65 4.52
C LEU A 35 5.49 -4.02 4.66
N ILE A 36 6.70 -4.18 4.13
CA ILE A 36 7.46 -5.44 4.20
C ILE A 36 8.72 -5.32 5.07
N ASP A 37 9.14 -4.10 5.37
CA ASP A 37 10.26 -3.75 6.24
C ASP A 37 10.05 -2.32 6.82
N GLU A 38 10.88 -1.87 7.77
CA GLU A 38 10.83 -0.51 8.33
C GLU A 38 10.95 0.58 7.27
N GLU A 39 11.70 0.33 6.20
CA GLU A 39 11.94 1.29 5.13
C GLU A 39 11.37 0.86 3.78
N PHE A 40 10.74 -0.31 3.66
CA PHE A 40 10.30 -0.85 2.38
C PHE A 40 8.80 -1.15 2.32
N VAL A 41 8.19 -0.64 1.25
CA VAL A 41 6.81 -0.89 0.87
C VAL A 41 6.78 -1.57 -0.50
N ILE A 42 5.96 -2.61 -0.63
CA ILE A 42 5.62 -3.21 -1.91
C ILE A 42 4.26 -2.69 -2.39
N THR A 43 4.16 -2.36 -3.67
CA THR A 43 2.93 -1.89 -4.32
C THR A 43 2.97 -2.22 -5.82
N ALA A 44 1.97 -1.77 -6.58
CA ALA A 44 1.92 -1.96 -8.03
C ALA A 44 2.75 -0.90 -8.77
N ALA A 45 3.34 -1.27 -9.91
CA ALA A 45 4.14 -0.37 -10.73
C ALA A 45 3.27 0.71 -11.41
N HIS A 46 2.04 0.38 -11.80
CA HIS A 46 1.12 1.33 -12.43
C HIS A 46 0.71 2.50 -11.53
N CYS A 47 0.90 2.37 -10.20
CA CYS A 47 0.68 3.47 -9.25
C CYS A 47 1.53 4.71 -9.60
N PHE A 48 2.70 4.48 -10.20
CA PHE A 48 3.68 5.49 -10.62
C PHE A 48 3.61 5.84 -12.12
N ALA A 49 2.56 5.41 -12.84
CA ALA A 49 2.40 5.73 -14.27
C ALA A 49 2.22 7.23 -14.54
N ARG A 50 1.71 8.01 -13.58
CA ARG A 50 1.52 9.46 -13.72
C ARG A 50 2.82 10.27 -13.58
N SER A 51 3.77 9.79 -12.78
CA SER A 51 5.04 10.48 -12.52
C SER A 51 6.03 9.52 -11.84
N ARG A 52 7.30 9.62 -12.22
CA ARG A 52 8.40 8.92 -11.53
C ARG A 52 9.10 9.77 -10.48
N ASN A 53 8.67 11.01 -10.27
CA ASN A 53 9.26 11.91 -9.27
C ASN A 53 8.80 11.53 -7.85
N PRO A 54 9.70 11.03 -6.97
CA PRO A 54 9.35 10.63 -5.61
C PRO A 54 8.75 11.77 -4.76
N ALA A 55 9.14 13.01 -5.03
CA ALA A 55 8.69 14.18 -4.26
C ALA A 55 7.17 14.39 -4.33
N MET A 56 6.53 13.93 -5.41
CA MET A 56 5.08 14.03 -5.62
C MET A 56 4.26 13.03 -4.81
N TYR A 57 4.92 12.06 -4.17
CA TYR A 57 4.27 10.96 -3.49
C TYR A 57 4.56 10.95 -1.98
N ARG A 58 3.62 10.40 -1.22
CA ARG A 58 3.77 10.12 0.21
C ARG A 58 3.14 8.78 0.55
N VAL A 59 3.76 8.07 1.48
CA VAL A 59 3.20 6.86 2.10
C VAL A 59 2.68 7.22 3.48
N ARG A 60 1.50 6.74 3.86
CA ARG A 60 1.00 6.78 5.24
C ARG A 60 0.88 5.38 5.80
N VAL A 61 1.38 5.19 7.02
CA VAL A 61 1.38 3.91 7.74
C VAL A 61 0.56 4.04 9.02
N GLY A 62 -0.17 2.99 9.37
CA GLY A 62 -1.03 2.95 10.55
C GLY A 62 -2.26 3.85 10.44
N ALA A 63 -2.80 3.99 9.24
CA ALA A 63 -4.05 4.71 9.00
C ALA A 63 -5.23 3.74 9.15
N HIS A 64 -6.25 4.13 9.92
CA HIS A 64 -7.55 3.45 9.93
C HIS A 64 -8.60 4.23 9.12
N ARG A 65 -8.54 5.57 9.15
CA ARG A 65 -9.31 6.46 8.28
C ARG A 65 -8.43 7.05 7.19
N SER A 66 -9.00 7.37 6.03
CA SER A 66 -8.26 8.04 4.95
C SER A 66 -7.55 9.31 5.46
N GLY A 67 -6.28 9.47 5.09
CA GLY A 67 -5.48 10.63 5.51
C GLY A 67 -5.00 10.59 6.97
N SER A 68 -5.41 9.61 7.78
CA SER A 68 -4.85 9.38 9.11
C SER A 68 -3.48 8.67 9.03
N GLY A 69 -2.88 8.33 10.18
CA GLY A 69 -1.58 7.67 10.23
C GLY A 69 -0.38 8.58 9.97
N ARG A 70 0.81 8.00 10.10
CA ARG A 70 2.10 8.71 10.02
C ARG A 70 2.58 8.79 8.58
N GLY A 71 2.94 9.99 8.14
CA GLY A 71 3.46 10.23 6.79
C GLY A 71 4.95 9.96 6.66
N HIS A 72 5.34 9.34 5.55
CA HIS A 72 6.72 9.04 5.16
C HIS A 72 6.99 9.56 3.75
N PHE A 73 8.18 10.12 3.54
CA PHE A 73 8.68 10.56 2.24
C PHE A 73 9.14 9.35 1.43
N ILE A 74 8.94 9.39 0.11
CA ILE A 74 9.53 8.38 -0.77
C ILE A 74 10.94 8.82 -1.14
N ARG A 75 11.92 7.96 -0.85
CA ARG A 75 13.34 8.13 -1.18
C ARG A 75 13.67 7.56 -2.55
N ASN A 76 13.10 6.40 -2.87
CA ASN A 76 13.33 5.74 -4.15
C ASN A 76 12.09 4.94 -4.58
N ILE A 77 11.86 4.90 -5.90
CA ILE A 77 10.82 4.11 -6.54
C ILE A 77 11.55 3.16 -7.51
N SER A 78 11.48 1.86 -7.26
CA SER A 78 12.02 0.84 -8.15
C SER A 78 10.87 -0.01 -8.69
N THR A 79 10.53 0.17 -9.96
CA THR A 79 9.57 -0.74 -10.64
C THR A 79 10.30 -1.86 -11.31
N HIS A 80 9.63 -3.01 -11.41
CA HIS A 80 10.14 -4.12 -12.19
C HIS A 80 10.58 -3.69 -13.59
N SER A 81 11.76 -4.12 -14.03
CA SER A 81 12.38 -3.68 -15.29
C SER A 81 11.56 -4.06 -16.53
N LEU A 82 10.82 -5.16 -16.46
CA LEU A 82 9.92 -5.64 -17.52
C LEU A 82 8.51 -5.01 -17.48
N PHE A 83 8.22 -4.13 -16.52
CA PHE A 83 6.91 -3.46 -16.48
C PHE A 83 6.79 -2.47 -17.65
N ASN A 84 5.70 -2.59 -18.41
CA ASN A 84 5.38 -1.68 -19.50
C ASN A 84 4.08 -0.92 -19.19
N VAL A 85 4.16 0.41 -19.13
CA VAL A 85 2.99 1.27 -18.85
C VAL A 85 1.91 1.16 -19.92
N LEU A 86 2.28 0.87 -21.17
CA LEU A 86 1.33 0.68 -22.28
C LEU A 86 0.63 -0.69 -22.22
N TRP A 87 1.24 -1.67 -21.56
CA TRP A 87 0.74 -3.05 -21.42
C TRP A 87 0.86 -3.51 -19.95
N PRO A 88 0.08 -2.91 -19.03
CA PRO A 88 0.34 -2.98 -17.60
C PRO A 88 -0.06 -4.31 -16.94
N SER A 89 -0.50 -5.32 -17.70
CA SER A 89 -0.98 -6.59 -17.15
C SER A 89 0.13 -7.51 -16.64
N SER A 90 1.39 -7.25 -16.98
CA SER A 90 2.54 -8.10 -16.61
C SER A 90 3.58 -7.32 -15.81
N PHE A 91 4.21 -8.00 -14.85
CA PHE A 91 5.28 -7.45 -14.00
C PHE A 91 4.88 -6.15 -13.26
N ASP A 92 3.60 -6.02 -12.89
CA ASP A 92 3.04 -4.84 -12.23
C ASP A 92 3.38 -4.79 -10.74
N VAL A 93 4.68 -4.66 -10.44
CA VAL A 93 5.21 -4.63 -9.07
C VAL A 93 6.29 -3.57 -8.92
N ALA A 94 6.27 -2.89 -7.77
CA ALA A 94 7.21 -1.86 -7.39
C ALA A 94 7.65 -2.02 -5.93
N LEU A 95 8.93 -1.77 -5.70
CA LEU A 95 9.52 -1.59 -4.38
C LEU A 95 9.75 -0.10 -4.13
N VAL A 96 9.29 0.37 -3.00
CA VAL A 96 9.33 1.79 -2.60
C VAL A 96 10.13 1.90 -1.31
N ARG A 97 11.23 2.64 -1.34
CA ARG A 97 11.98 2.97 -0.13
C ARG A 97 11.45 4.25 0.48
N ILE A 98 11.03 4.20 1.74
CA ILE A 98 10.45 5.32 2.48
C ILE A 98 11.42 5.86 3.53
N GLY A 99 11.19 7.09 4.00
CA GLY A 99 11.96 7.70 5.09
C GLY A 99 11.18 8.82 5.77
N PRO A 100 11.32 9.04 7.09
CA PRO A 100 12.12 8.24 8.05
C PRO A 100 11.60 6.79 8.18
N PRO A 101 12.38 5.84 8.73
CA PRO A 101 11.93 4.47 8.95
C PRO A 101 10.65 4.40 9.80
N VAL A 102 9.81 3.40 9.52
CA VAL A 102 8.65 3.07 10.35
C VAL A 102 9.15 2.47 11.66
N LYS A 103 8.64 2.99 12.76
CA LYS A 103 8.91 2.46 14.08
C LYS A 103 8.00 1.27 14.35
N LEU A 104 8.49 0.07 14.08
CA LEU A 104 7.74 -1.16 14.32
C LEU A 104 7.59 -1.42 15.81
N ASN A 105 6.48 -2.03 16.21
CA ASN A 105 6.20 -2.51 17.57
C ASN A 105 6.18 -1.45 18.70
N GLU A 106 6.35 -0.15 18.40
CA GLU A 106 6.07 0.93 19.37
C GLU A 106 4.55 1.14 19.55
N THR A 107 3.76 0.87 18.51
CA THR A 107 2.30 0.95 18.51
C THR A 107 1.70 -0.27 17.83
N GLU A 108 0.45 -0.62 18.15
CA GLU A 108 -0.30 -1.69 17.46
C GLU A 108 -0.70 -1.32 16.01
N THR A 109 -0.35 -0.11 15.57
CA THR A 109 -0.82 0.45 14.30
C THR A 109 0.06 0.09 13.10
N ALA A 110 1.29 -0.39 13.30
CA ALA A 110 2.23 -0.68 12.21
C ALA A 110 3.00 -1.99 12.44
N ARG A 111 2.90 -2.91 11.48
CA ARG A 111 3.69 -4.16 11.41
C ARG A 111 3.96 -4.52 9.96
N THR A 112 4.95 -5.38 9.72
CA THR A 112 5.26 -5.88 8.38
C THR A 112 4.40 -7.10 8.04
N ILE A 113 4.12 -7.31 6.75
CA ILE A 113 3.59 -8.58 6.23
C ILE A 113 4.75 -9.51 5.83
N CYS A 114 4.56 -10.82 5.99
CA CYS A 114 5.48 -11.82 5.47
C CYS A 114 5.40 -11.93 3.95
N LEU A 115 6.55 -12.07 3.29
CA LEU A 115 6.59 -12.50 1.89
C LEU A 115 6.54 -14.04 1.84
N PRO A 116 5.81 -14.62 0.87
CA PRO A 116 5.70 -16.06 0.77
C PRO A 116 7.04 -16.70 0.37
N SER A 117 7.38 -17.82 0.98
CA SER A 117 8.32 -18.78 0.40
C SER A 117 7.58 -19.57 -0.68
N LEU A 118 8.14 -19.64 -1.89
CA LEU A 118 7.52 -20.38 -3.00
C LEU A 118 7.56 -21.90 -2.72
N PRO A 119 6.54 -22.68 -3.12
CA PRO A 119 5.30 -22.29 -3.82
C PRO A 119 4.14 -21.92 -2.85
N SER A 120 3.21 -21.09 -3.32
CA SER A 120 2.00 -20.74 -2.56
C SER A 120 1.10 -21.96 -2.34
N VAL A 121 0.50 -22.04 -1.15
CA VAL A 121 -0.43 -23.11 -0.80
C VAL A 121 -1.77 -22.87 -1.51
N ALA A 122 -2.20 -23.82 -2.35
CA ALA A 122 -3.51 -23.78 -3.00
C ALA A 122 -4.65 -24.05 -1.99
N HIS A 123 -5.87 -23.60 -2.32
CA HIS A 123 -7.09 -23.83 -1.52
C HIS A 123 -7.11 -23.17 -0.13
N GLN A 124 -6.46 -22.03 0.04
CA GLN A 124 -6.59 -21.21 1.25
C GLN A 124 -7.51 -20.01 1.02
N MET A 125 -8.15 -19.56 2.09
CA MET A 125 -8.87 -18.28 2.09
C MET A 125 -7.88 -17.12 2.16
N CYS A 126 -8.04 -16.15 1.26
CA CYS A 126 -7.25 -14.92 1.23
C CYS A 126 -8.12 -13.73 1.60
N VAL A 127 -7.52 -12.70 2.18
CA VAL A 127 -8.20 -11.45 2.54
C VAL A 127 -7.61 -10.29 1.75
N VAL A 128 -8.49 -9.40 1.27
CA VAL A 128 -8.11 -8.13 0.65
C VAL A 128 -8.55 -7.00 1.57
N ALA A 129 -7.62 -6.12 1.92
CA ALA A 129 -7.87 -4.94 2.74
C ALA A 129 -7.37 -3.69 2.01
N GLY A 130 -8.14 -2.60 2.09
CA GLY A 130 -7.81 -1.35 1.42
C GLY A 130 -8.88 -0.29 1.61
N GLU A 131 -8.57 0.93 1.19
CA GLU A 131 -9.51 2.04 1.17
C GLU A 131 -10.39 1.95 -0.09
N GLN A 132 -11.71 2.14 0.07
CA GLN A 132 -12.57 2.37 -1.08
C GLN A 132 -12.42 3.81 -1.56
N SER A 133 -11.87 3.97 -2.76
CA SER A 133 -11.89 5.26 -3.45
C SER A 133 -13.30 5.49 -3.98
N ILE A 134 -14.00 6.48 -3.41
CA ILE A 134 -15.24 7.01 -3.99
C ILE A 134 -14.82 7.81 -5.22
N PHE A 135 -15.15 7.31 -6.42
CA PHE A 135 -15.01 8.06 -7.66
C PHE A 135 -16.05 9.18 -7.74
#